data_AF-A0A1S2KPA4-F1
#
_entry.id   AF-A0A1S2KPA4-F1
#
_cell.length_a   1.000
_cell.length_b   1.000
_cell.length_c   1.000
_cell.angle_alpha   90.00
_cell.angle_beta   90.00
_cell.angle_gamma   90.00
#
_symmetry.space_group_name_H-M   'P 1'
#
loop_
_entity.id
_entity.type
_entity.pdbx_description
1 polymer ?
#
loop_
_entity_poly.entity_id
_entity_poly.type
_entity_poly.pdbx_seq_one_letter_code
_entity_poly.pdbx_strand_id
1 'polypeptide(L)'
;MTLYIDPPNWPGHGRMWSHLISDVSFEELHAAAAALGAPPRAFDGDHYDIPSTRYADAVAAGAVEVGSKELVRLLTAAGLRRPKRRPAPRP
;
A
#
# COMPACT_ATOMS: atom_id res chain seq x y z
N MET A 1 10.39 6.45 10.00
CA MET A 1 10.47 5.82 8.68
C MET A 1 10.14 4.38 8.88
N THR A 2 8.90 4.04 8.59
CA THR A 2 8.38 2.68 8.72
C THR A 2 7.47 2.42 7.54
N LEU A 3 7.67 1.29 6.87
CA LEU A 3 6.72 0.78 5.90
C LEU A 3 5.70 -0.06 6.63
N TYR A 4 4.43 0.09 6.29
CA TYR A 4 3.35 -0.69 6.89
C TYR A 4 2.60 -1.45 5.81
N ILE A 5 2.28 -2.71 6.10
CA ILE A 5 1.55 -3.60 5.18
C ILE A 5 0.36 -4.25 5.89
N ASP A 6 -0.79 -4.36 5.22
CA ASP A 6 -1.92 -5.14 5.74
C ASP A 6 -1.93 -6.58 5.23
N PRO A 7 -2.57 -7.52 5.96
CA PRO A 7 -2.73 -8.88 5.47
C PRO A 7 -3.46 -8.89 4.12
N PRO A 8 -3.16 -9.85 3.23
CA PRO A 8 -3.71 -9.90 1.88
C PRO A 8 -5.20 -10.29 1.91
N ASN A 9 -6.05 -9.34 2.29
CA ASN A 9 -7.48 -9.54 2.51
C ASN A 9 -8.33 -8.85 1.44
N TRP A 10 -7.71 -8.13 0.50
CA TRP A 10 -8.41 -7.47 -0.59
C TRP A 10 -8.48 -8.35 -1.84
N PRO A 11 -9.67 -8.79 -2.30
CA PRO A 11 -9.79 -9.62 -3.50
C PRO A 11 -9.73 -8.77 -4.78
N GLY A 12 -8.98 -9.22 -5.78
CA GLY A 12 -8.95 -8.57 -7.10
C GLY A 12 -8.18 -9.38 -8.15
N HIS A 13 -8.65 -9.39 -9.39
CA HIS A 13 -7.97 -10.10 -10.50
C HIS A 13 -7.62 -11.58 -10.20
N GLY A 14 -8.48 -12.30 -9.45
CA GLY A 14 -8.26 -13.71 -9.12
C GLY A 14 -7.18 -13.96 -8.06
N ARG A 15 -6.73 -12.94 -7.34
CA ARG A 15 -5.76 -13.04 -6.24
C ARG A 15 -6.12 -12.12 -5.08
N MET A 16 -5.43 -12.33 -3.97
CA MET A 16 -5.53 -11.47 -2.80
C MET A 16 -4.41 -10.43 -2.81
N TRP A 17 -4.69 -9.27 -2.23
CA TRP A 17 -3.82 -8.11 -2.24
C TRP A 17 -3.71 -7.49 -0.86
N SER A 18 -2.53 -6.96 -0.60
CA SER A 18 -2.16 -6.11 0.53
C SER A 18 -1.87 -4.71 0.03
N HIS A 19 -1.93 -3.73 0.93
CA HIS A 19 -1.60 -2.34 0.70
C HIS A 19 -0.34 -2.00 1.50
N LEU A 20 0.65 -1.43 0.82
CA LEU A 20 1.90 -0.96 1.41
C LEU A 20 1.93 0.57 1.45
N ILE A 21 2.24 1.16 2.61
CA ILE A 21 2.40 2.61 2.78
C ILE A 21 3.73 2.96 3.47
N SER A 22 4.05 4.25 3.43
CA SER A 22 5.05 4.91 4.27
C SER A 22 4.37 5.93 5.20
N ASP A 23 4.95 6.17 6.38
CA ASP A 23 4.59 7.26 7.29
C ASP A 23 5.42 8.55 7.11
N VAL A 24 6.34 8.60 6.14
CA VAL A 24 7.24 9.75 5.92
C VAL A 24 7.11 10.34 4.52
N SER A 25 7.20 9.53 3.46
CA SER A 25 7.20 10.06 2.08
C SER A 25 6.81 9.03 1.02
N PHE A 26 6.39 9.50 -0.16
CA PHE A 26 6.21 8.61 -1.30
C PHE A 26 7.51 8.19 -1.98
N GLU A 27 8.56 9.01 -1.87
CA GLU A 27 9.86 8.68 -2.46
C GLU A 27 10.41 7.37 -1.89
N GLU A 28 10.41 7.22 -0.56
CA GLU A 28 10.84 5.98 0.07
C GLU A 28 9.90 4.81 -0.24
N LEU A 29 8.59 5.09 -0.33
CA LEU A 29 7.60 4.08 -0.68
C LEU A 29 7.85 3.54 -2.09
N HIS A 30 8.15 4.41 -3.06
CA HIS A 30 8.51 4.03 -4.42
C HIS A 30 9.80 3.20 -4.45
N ALA A 31 10.83 3.61 -3.71
CA ALA A 31 12.10 2.89 -3.63
C ALA A 31 11.93 1.48 -3.05
N ALA A 32 11.19 1.36 -1.95
CA ALA A 32 10.92 0.08 -1.31
C ALA A 32 10.04 -0.83 -2.19
N ALA A 33 9.00 -0.28 -2.80
CA ALA A 33 8.14 -1.02 -3.73
C ALA A 33 8.94 -1.54 -4.93
N ALA A 34 9.85 -0.73 -5.48
CA ALA A 34 10.75 -1.16 -6.56
C ALA A 34 11.69 -2.29 -6.12
N ALA A 35 12.23 -2.25 -4.89
CA ALA A 35 13.05 -3.32 -4.33
C ALA A 35 12.27 -4.63 -4.13
N LEU A 36 10.97 -4.53 -3.79
CA LEU A 36 10.03 -5.67 -3.77
C LEU A 36 9.57 -6.10 -5.18
N GLY A 37 10.08 -5.45 -6.22
CA GLY A 37 9.75 -5.68 -7.62
C GLY A 37 8.34 -5.23 -8.03
N ALA A 38 7.64 -4.46 -7.20
CA ALA A 38 6.30 -3.96 -7.51
C ALA A 38 6.39 -2.95 -8.66
N PRO A 39 5.60 -3.11 -9.74
CA PRO A 39 5.69 -2.21 -10.88
C PRO A 39 5.15 -0.82 -10.50
N PRO A 40 5.62 0.28 -11.11
CA PRO A 40 5.13 1.64 -10.80
C PRO A 40 3.62 1.81 -10.91
N ARG A 41 2.97 1.06 -11.82
CA ARG A 41 1.50 1.05 -12.00
C ARG A 41 0.71 0.47 -10.84
N ALA A 42 1.37 -0.21 -9.90
CA ALA A 42 0.74 -0.71 -8.67
C ALA A 42 0.59 0.38 -7.61
N PHE A 43 1.16 1.58 -7.84
CA PHE A 43 0.92 2.74 -7.01
C PHE A 43 -0.46 3.33 -7.30
N ASP A 44 -1.27 3.45 -6.26
CA ASP A 44 -2.65 3.94 -6.33
C ASP A 44 -2.83 5.31 -5.67
N GLY A 45 -1.84 6.18 -5.87
CA GLY A 45 -1.87 7.57 -5.43
C GLY A 45 -1.32 7.80 -4.02
N ASP A 46 -1.47 6.85 -3.09
CA ASP A 46 -0.89 6.95 -1.75
C ASP A 46 -0.42 5.62 -1.12
N HIS A 47 -0.60 4.50 -1.82
CA HIS A 47 -0.16 3.18 -1.40
C HIS A 47 0.23 2.34 -2.63
N TYR A 48 0.91 1.22 -2.40
CA TYR A 48 1.12 0.18 -3.41
C TYR A 48 0.23 -1.03 -3.16
N ASP A 49 -0.37 -1.56 -4.21
CA ASP A 49 -1.03 -2.87 -4.20
C ASP A 49 0.03 -3.98 -4.35
N ILE A 50 0.19 -4.79 -3.31
CA ILE A 50 1.13 -5.91 -3.25
C ILE A 50 0.36 -7.24 -3.36
N PRO A 51 0.67 -8.11 -4.34
CA PRO A 51 0.00 -9.39 -4.43
C PRO A 51 0.37 -10.27 -3.23
N SER A 52 -0.56 -11.13 -2.79
CA SER A 52 -0.36 -12.03 -1.63
C SER A 52 0.93 -12.86 -1.70
N THR A 53 1.38 -13.21 -2.91
CA THR A 53 2.63 -13.95 -3.13
C THR A 53 3.89 -13.20 -2.75
N ARG A 54 3.82 -11.87 -2.56
CA ARG A 54 4.93 -11.00 -2.14
C ARG A 54 4.75 -10.41 -0.75
N TYR A 55 3.68 -10.78 -0.05
CA TYR A 55 3.43 -10.33 1.31
C TYR A 55 4.60 -10.68 2.24
N ALA A 56 5.04 -11.94 2.20
CA ALA A 56 6.16 -12.41 3.01
C ALA A 56 7.47 -11.68 2.69
N ASP A 57 7.72 -11.35 1.41
CA ASP A 57 8.90 -10.58 1.01
C ASP A 57 8.88 -9.16 1.59
N ALA A 58 7.71 -8.52 1.65
CA ALA A 58 7.55 -7.20 2.24
C ALA A 58 7.83 -7.23 3.75
N VAL A 59 7.29 -8.22 4.46
CA VAL A 59 7.54 -8.43 5.90
C VAL A 59 9.03 -8.73 6.14
N ALA A 60 9.63 -9.60 5.33
CA ALA A 60 11.07 -9.92 5.42
C ALA A 60 11.97 -8.70 5.13
N ALA A 61 11.51 -7.76 4.30
CA ALA A 61 12.18 -6.49 4.05
C ALA A 61 11.98 -5.45 5.17
N GLY A 62 11.26 -5.80 6.24
CA GLY A 62 11.07 -4.95 7.42
C GLY A 62 9.77 -4.13 7.41
N ALA A 63 8.82 -4.42 6.51
CA ALA A 63 7.49 -3.83 6.60
C ALA A 63 6.76 -4.35 7.86
N VAL A 64 6.16 -3.42 8.61
CA VAL A 64 5.42 -3.73 9.83
C VAL A 64 3.99 -4.11 9.46
N GLU A 65 3.57 -5.29 9.90
CA GLU A 65 2.23 -5.80 9.69
C GLU A 65 1.21 -5.03 10.55
N VAL A 66 0.21 -4.42 9.92
CA VAL A 66 -0.88 -3.71 10.60
C VAL A 66 -2.23 -3.98 9.92
N GLY A 67 -3.35 -3.75 10.60
CA GLY A 67 -4.65 -3.85 9.95
C GLY A 67 -4.90 -2.71 8.95
N SER A 68 -5.72 -2.95 7.92
CA SER A 68 -6.05 -1.92 6.89
C SER A 68 -6.58 -0.62 7.48
N LYS A 69 -7.36 -0.69 8.57
CA LYS A 69 -7.85 0.51 9.30
C LYS A 69 -6.73 1.31 9.93
N GLU A 70 -5.72 0.63 10.45
CA GLU A 70 -4.55 1.26 11.06
C GLU A 70 -3.65 1.89 9.99
N LEU A 71 -3.49 1.20 8.88
CA LEU A 71 -2.84 1.71 7.67
C LEU A 71 -3.41 3.07 7.24
N VAL A 72 -4.73 3.18 7.14
CA VAL A 72 -5.40 4.45 6.82
C VAL A 72 -5.17 5.53 7.89
N ARG A 73 -5.14 5.17 9.18
CA ARG A 73 -4.87 6.11 10.28
C ARG A 73 -3.46 6.66 10.20
N LEU A 74 -2.46 5.80 10.02
CA LEU A 74 -1.05 6.17 9.88
C LEU A 74 -0.85 7.09 8.67
N LEU A 75 -1.41 6.70 7.52
CA LEU A 75 -1.32 7.49 6.29
C LEU A 75 -1.99 8.87 6.42
N THR A 76 -3.10 8.94 7.16
CA THR A 76 -3.80 10.21 7.45
C THR A 76 -2.98 11.07 8.41
N ALA A 77 -2.44 10.47 9.49
CA ALA A 77 -1.59 11.16 10.46
C ALA A 77 -0.30 11.71 9.84
N ALA A 78 0.27 10.99 8.86
CA ALA A 78 1.42 11.43 8.06
C ALA A 78 1.09 12.54 7.05
N GLY A 79 -0.19 12.89 6.86
CA GLY A 79 -0.62 13.85 5.84
C GLY A 79 -0.46 13.35 4.40
N LEU A 80 -0.26 12.04 4.21
CA LEU A 80 -0.02 11.41 2.91
C LEU A 80 -1.29 10.83 2.28
N ARG A 81 -2.40 10.74 3.01
CA ARG A 81 -3.65 10.17 2.50
C ARG A 81 -4.16 10.94 1.28
N ARG A 82 -4.33 10.25 0.16
CA ARG A 82 -4.97 10.75 -1.08
C ARG A 82 -6.22 9.93 -1.41
N PRO A 83 -7.40 10.35 -0.92
CA PRO A 83 -8.64 9.64 -1.21
C PRO A 83 -8.88 9.52 -2.71
N LYS A 84 -9.12 8.29 -3.19
CA LYS A 84 -9.65 8.07 -4.54
C LYS A 84 -10.96 8.84 -4.67
N ARG A 85 -10.99 9.85 -5.55
CA ARG A 85 -12.22 10.55 -5.88
C ARG A 85 -13.15 9.55 -6.56
N ARG A 86 -14.31 9.28 -5.97
CA ARG A 86 -15.36 8.52 -6.64
C ARG A 86 -15.72 9.31 -7.91
N PRO A 87 -15.72 8.70 -9.10
CA PRO A 87 -16.24 9.38 -10.29
C PRO A 87 -17.64 9.88 -9.95
N ALA A 88 -17.94 11.14 -10.26
CA ALA A 88 -19.31 11.61 -10.20
C ALA A 88 -20.18 10.66 -11.05
N PRO A 89 -21.40 10.28 -10.61
CA PRO A 89 -22.29 9.50 -11.46
C PRO A 89 -22.42 10.24 -12.80
N ARG A 90 -22.16 9.53 -13.91
CA ARG A 90 -22.46 10.09 -15.24
C ARG A 90 -23.97 10.34 -15.30
N PRO A 91 -24.41 11.49 -15.86
CA PRO A 91 -25.83 11.78 -16.03
C PRO A 91 -26.54 10.73 -16.88
#